data_AF-A0A2V6ZCB0-F1
#
_entry.id   AF-A0A2V6ZCB0-F1
#
_cell.length_a   1.000
_cell.length_b   1.000
_cell.length_c   1.000
_cell.angle_alpha   90.00
_cell.angle_beta   90.00
_cell.angle_gamma   90.00
#
_symmetry.space_group_name_H-M   'P 1'
#
loop_
_entity.id
_entity.type
_entity.pdbx_description
1 polymer ?
#
loop_
_entity_poly.entity_id
_entity_poly.type
_entity_poly.pdbx_seq_one_letter_code
_entity_poly.pdbx_strand_id
1 'polypeptide(L)'
;KQEGFERKRRDAARMMDDFQKELEKKEQMLLQRVLQELSGVIERVGKEKGYYMIVEKRGASVLYASTDADLTDEIIRAYDQAAPAKKTP
;
A
#
# COMPACT_ATOMS: atom_id res chain seq x y z
N LYS A 1 4.44 -21.17 43.63
CA LYS A 1 5.47 -21.14 42.54
C LYS A 1 4.87 -21.40 41.14
N GLN A 2 3.93 -22.34 40.98
CA GLN A 2 3.27 -22.63 39.69
C GLN A 2 2.42 -21.46 39.14
N GLU A 3 1.62 -20.81 39.98
CA GLU A 3 0.75 -19.69 39.56
C GLU A 3 1.50 -18.49 38.95
N GLY A 4 2.68 -18.15 39.50
CA GLY A 4 3.51 -17.07 38.94
C GLY A 4 4.14 -17.41 37.59
N PHE A 5 4.40 -18.69 37.33
CA PHE A 5 4.89 -19.15 36.04
C PHE A 5 3.79 -19.13 34.98
N GLU A 6 2.58 -19.58 35.32
CA GLU A 6 1.42 -19.49 34.44
C GLU A 6 1.04 -18.05 34.10
N ARG A 7 1.09 -17.16 35.09
CA ARG A 7 0.86 -15.72 34.89
C ARG A 7 1.88 -15.13 33.90
N LYS A 8 3.17 -15.40 34.09
CA LYS A 8 4.23 -14.95 33.17
C LYS A 8 4.04 -15.49 31.75
N ARG A 9 3.65 -16.76 31.59
CA ARG A 9 3.34 -17.33 30.27
C ARG A 9 2.17 -16.63 29.59
N ARG A 10 1.11 -16.34 30.34
CA ARG A 10 -0.06 -15.60 29.84
C ARG A 10 0.30 -14.17 29.44
N ASP A 11 1.10 -13.49 30.25
CA ASP A 11 1.56 -12.12 29.97
C ASP A 11 2.43 -12.08 28.72
N ALA A 12 3.35 -13.03 28.55
CA ALA A 12 4.15 -13.16 27.35
C ALA A 12 3.29 -13.44 26.11
N ALA A 13 2.31 -14.34 26.21
CA ALA A 13 1.40 -14.63 25.11
C ALA A 13 0.57 -13.41 24.68
N ARG A 14 0.07 -12.63 25.64
CA ARG A 14 -0.66 -11.37 25.37
C ARG A 14 0.23 -10.35 24.69
N MET A 15 1.45 -10.17 25.19
CA MET A 15 2.40 -9.24 24.59
C MET A 15 2.73 -9.59 23.14
N MET A 16 2.86 -10.89 22.82
CA MET A 16 3.08 -11.32 21.44
C MET A 16 1.88 -11.04 20.53
N ASP A 17 0.66 -11.28 21.02
CA ASP A 17 -0.58 -10.96 20.28
C ASP A 17 -0.73 -9.45 20.05
N ASP A 18 -0.43 -8.63 21.06
CA ASP A 18 -0.47 -7.17 20.95
C ASP A 18 0.55 -6.66 19.90
N PHE A 19 1.77 -7.19 19.91
CA PHE A 19 2.77 -6.83 18.90
C PHE A 19 2.38 -7.25 17.49
N GLN A 20 1.79 -8.44 17.33
CA GLN A 20 1.30 -8.91 16.04
C GLN A 20 0.21 -7.98 15.50
N LYS A 21 -0.75 -7.59 16.34
CA LYS A 21 -1.82 -6.64 15.97
C LYS A 21 -1.29 -5.26 15.62
N GLU A 22 -0.32 -4.75 16.38
CA GLU A 22 0.32 -3.47 16.06
C GLU A 22 1.06 -3.50 14.73
N LEU A 23 1.75 -4.61 14.44
CA LEU A 23 2.44 -4.81 13.17
C LEU A 23 1.44 -4.79 12.00
N GLU A 24 0.39 -5.61 12.07
CA GLU A 24 -0.67 -5.66 11.06
C GLU A 24 -1.32 -4.29 10.83
N LYS A 25 -1.59 -3.54 11.91
CA LYS A 25 -2.13 -2.19 11.82
C LYS A 25 -1.17 -1.23 11.12
N LYS A 26 0.13 -1.30 11.41
CA LYS A 26 1.15 -0.48 10.75
C LYS A 26 1.26 -0.81 9.26
N GLU A 27 1.27 -2.10 8.91
CA GLU A 27 1.28 -2.54 7.52
C GLU A 27 0.07 -2.01 6.74
N GLN A 28 -1.13 -2.11 7.31
CA GLN A 28 -2.35 -1.57 6.70
C GLN A 28 -2.29 -0.05 6.53
N MET A 29 -1.82 0.69 7.54
CA MET A 29 -1.68 2.15 7.45
C MET A 29 -0.68 2.56 6.35
N LEU A 30 0.46 1.88 6.26
CA LEU A 30 1.46 2.14 5.23
C LEU A 30 0.91 1.82 3.83
N LEU A 31 0.22 0.69 3.67
CA LEU A 31 -0.41 0.32 2.40
C LEU A 31 -1.45 1.36 1.98
N GLN A 32 -2.32 1.79 2.90
CA GLN A 32 -3.34 2.79 2.63
C GLN A 32 -2.74 4.12 2.19
N ARG A 33 -1.64 4.53 2.83
CA ARG A 33 -0.89 5.73 2.43
C ARG A 33 -0.36 5.63 1.00
N VAL A 34 0.26 4.51 0.63
CA VAL A 34 0.76 4.28 -0.73
C VAL A 34 -0.37 4.35 -1.76
N LEU A 35 -1.54 3.76 -1.46
CA LEU A 35 -2.71 3.81 -2.35
C LEU A 35 -3.23 5.25 -2.54
N GLN A 36 -3.24 6.06 -1.49
CA GLN A 36 -3.62 7.48 -1.56
C GLN A 36 -2.64 8.29 -2.41
N GLU A 37 -1.35 8.10 -2.20
CA GLU A 37 -0.31 8.76 -2.98
C GLU A 37 -0.37 8.36 -4.46
N LEU A 38 -0.57 7.07 -4.76
CA LEU A 38 -0.79 6.58 -6.13
C LEU A 38 -2.02 7.20 -6.79
N SER A 39 -3.12 7.34 -6.05
CA SER A 39 -4.34 7.98 -6.56
C SER A 39 -4.07 9.42 -7.01
N GLY A 40 -3.30 10.18 -6.23
CA GLY A 40 -2.88 11.53 -6.60
C GLY A 40 -1.94 11.57 -7.82
N VAL A 41 -1.05 10.57 -7.96
CA VAL A 41 -0.19 10.43 -9.15
C VAL A 41 -1.01 10.14 -10.40
N ILE A 42 -1.95 9.20 -10.32
CA ILE A 42 -2.84 8.82 -11.44
C ILE A 42 -3.66 10.02 -11.88
N GLU A 43 -4.23 10.79 -10.96
CA GLU A 43 -5.03 11.98 -11.29
C GLU A 43 -4.20 13.04 -12.03
N ARG A 44 -2.98 13.32 -11.55
CA ARG A 44 -2.07 14.27 -12.18
C ARG A 44 -1.67 13.84 -13.59
N VAL A 45 -1.22 12.59 -13.75
CA VAL A 45 -0.86 12.05 -15.07
C VAL A 45 -2.08 12.05 -16.01
N GLY A 46 -3.25 11.71 -15.48
CA GLY A 46 -4.52 11.79 -16.20
C GLY A 46 -4.80 13.18 -16.78
N LYS A 47 -4.67 14.22 -15.94
CA LYS A 47 -4.86 15.62 -16.34
C LYS A 47 -3.81 16.10 -17.33
N GLU A 48 -2.53 15.83 -17.06
CA GLU A 48 -1.41 16.25 -17.91
C GLU A 48 -1.47 15.66 -19.31
N LYS A 49 -1.93 14.41 -19.44
CA LYS A 49 -2.05 13.70 -20.71
C LYS A 49 -3.43 13.80 -21.37
N GLY A 50 -4.38 14.47 -20.72
CA GLY A 50 -5.74 14.63 -21.25
C GLY A 50 -6.55 13.33 -21.29
N TYR A 51 -6.27 12.38 -20.40
CA TYR A 51 -7.07 11.17 -20.30
C TYR A 51 -8.42 11.47 -19.65
N TYR A 52 -9.50 11.04 -20.30
CA TYR A 52 -10.85 11.16 -19.76
C TYR A 52 -11.12 10.14 -18.64
N MET A 53 -10.49 8.96 -18.71
CA MET A 53 -10.70 7.87 -17.74
C MET A 53 -9.47 6.95 -17.69
N ILE A 54 -9.12 6.50 -16.49
CA ILE A 54 -8.11 5.47 -16.23
C ILE A 54 -8.81 4.37 -15.43
N VAL A 55 -8.63 3.11 -15.84
CA VAL A 55 -9.31 1.95 -15.23
C VAL A 55 -8.31 0.87 -14.85
N GLU A 56 -8.62 0.12 -13.79
CA GLU A 56 -7.80 -1.04 -13.41
C GLU A 56 -8.06 -2.20 -14.39
N LYS A 57 -7.00 -2.66 -15.05
CA LYS A 57 -7.06 -3.74 -16.04
C LYS A 57 -7.70 -5.03 -15.50
N ARG A 58 -7.46 -5.37 -14.23
CA ARG A 58 -7.99 -6.58 -13.59
C ARG A 58 -9.36 -6.38 -12.94
N GLY A 59 -9.71 -5.16 -12.53
CA GLY A 59 -10.95 -4.86 -11.83
C GLY A 59 -12.12 -4.43 -12.73
N ALA A 60 -11.86 -3.81 -13.89
CA ALA A 60 -12.89 -3.11 -14.65
C ALA A 60 -13.59 -3.93 -15.75
N SER A 61 -13.52 -5.27 -15.72
CA SER A 61 -14.07 -6.14 -16.78
C SER A 61 -13.63 -5.72 -18.18
N VAL A 62 -12.37 -5.26 -18.30
CA VAL A 62 -11.81 -4.78 -19.57
C VAL A 62 -11.62 -5.98 -20.49
N LEU A 63 -12.45 -6.08 -21.52
CA LEU A 63 -12.37 -7.18 -22.50
C LEU A 63 -11.13 -7.08 -23.37
N TYR A 64 -10.70 -5.85 -23.69
CA TYR A 64 -9.53 -5.58 -24.49
C TYR A 64 -8.95 -4.20 -24.17
N ALA A 65 -7.63 -4.13 -24.03
CA ALA A 65 -6.85 -2.90 -24.02
C ALA A 65 -5.54 -3.20 -24.75
N SER A 66 -5.10 -2.29 -25.63
CA SER A 66 -3.79 -2.42 -26.26
C SER A 66 -2.69 -2.29 -25.20
N THR A 67 -1.51 -2.86 -25.47
CA THR A 67 -0.33 -2.68 -24.62
C THR A 67 0.06 -1.21 -24.48
N ASP A 68 -0.16 -0.42 -25.52
CA ASP A 68 0.16 1.02 -25.54
C ASP A 68 -0.76 1.85 -24.64
N ALA A 69 -1.91 1.28 -24.23
CA ALA A 69 -2.80 1.89 -23.25
C ALA A 69 -2.41 1.58 -21.79
N ASP A 70 -1.39 0.74 -21.56
CA ASP A 70 -0.94 0.37 -20.21
C ASP A 70 -0.05 1.47 -19.62
N LEU A 71 -0.60 2.21 -18.65
CA LEU A 71 0.09 3.31 -17.98
C LEU A 71 0.93 2.85 -16.79
N THR A 72 0.98 1.56 -16.46
CA THR A 72 1.54 1.06 -15.19
C THR A 72 2.97 1.56 -14.96
N ASP A 73 3.87 1.36 -15.93
CA ASP A 73 5.27 1.76 -15.80
C ASP A 73 5.45 3.28 -15.69
N GLU A 74 4.57 4.05 -16.33
CA GLU A 74 4.59 5.50 -16.24
C GLU A 74 4.14 5.99 -14.88
N ILE A 75 3.06 5.41 -14.34
CA ILE A 75 2.59 5.72 -12.99
C ILE A 75 3.66 5.37 -11.96
N ILE A 76 4.36 4.24 -12.11
CA ILE A 76 5.49 3.87 -11.24
C ILE A 76 6.58 4.95 -11.29
N ARG A 77 7.02 5.35 -12.50
CA ARG A 77 8.04 6.41 -12.64
C ARG A 77 7.58 7.73 -12.04
N ALA A 78 6.33 8.13 -12.26
CA ALA A 78 5.78 9.37 -11.75
C ALA A 78 5.61 9.33 -10.22
N TYR A 79 5.31 8.17 -9.64
CA TYR A 79 5.28 7.96 -8.20
C TYR A 79 6.69 8.08 -7.60
N ASP A 80 7.69 7.40 -8.19
CA ASP A 80 9.07 7.43 -7.71
C ASP A 80 9.69 8.83 -7.77
N GLN A 81 9.30 9.66 -8.74
CA GLN A 81 9.73 11.06 -8.85
C GLN A 81 9.04 11.98 -7.83
N ALA A 82 7.78 11.69 -7.50
CA ALA A 82 7.00 12.47 -6.53
C ALA A 82 7.31 12.07 -5.08
N ALA A 83 7.70 10.82 -4.87
CA ALA A 83 8.14 10.34 -3.57
C ALA A 83 9.49 11.01 -3.21
N PRO A 84 9.64 11.57 -2.01
CA PRO A 84 10.96 12.02 -1.57
C PRO A 84 11.92 10.83 -1.64
N ALA A 85 13.04 11.01 -2.35
CA ALA A 85 14.07 9.98 -2.53
C ALA A 85 14.27 9.26 -1.19
N LYS A 86 13.99 7.95 -1.17
CA LYS A 86 14.07 7.11 0.03
C LYS A 86 15.39 7.37 0.75
N LYS A 87 15.36 8.19 1.81
CA LYS A 87 16.37 8.14 2.86
C LYS A 87 16.00 6.94 3.70
N THR A 88 16.46 5.77 3.26
CA THR A 88 16.56 4.60 4.13
C THR A 88 17.41 5.00 5.34
N PRO A 89 16.98 4.77 6.58
CA PRO A 89 17.90 4.78 7.71
C PRO A 89 18.94 3.65 7.57
#